data_AF-A0AA48GVR2-F1
#
_entry.id   AF-A0AA48GVR2-F1
#
_cell.length_a   1.000
_cell.length_b   1.000
_cell.length_c   1.000
_cell.angle_alpha   90.00
_cell.angle_beta   90.00
_cell.angle_gamma   90.00
#
_symmetry.space_group_name_H-M   'P 1'
#
loop_
_entity.id
_entity.type
_entity.pdbx_description
1 polymer ?
#
loop_
_entity_poly.entity_id
_entity_poly.type
_entity_poly.pdbx_seq_one_letter_code
_entity_poly.pdbx_strand_id
1 'polypeptide(L)'
;MRKSGLLLALPLLAGAGAAAQDPPAKPHAPALGSEEGGLRALCDREEAKLLQSPLLVRDPALTAYVQAVCCRLAGPLCPEVRVHILRTPYFNASMAPNGMMQVWTGLLLRCADEAQLATILGHEIAHYHLRHGLDQLRDAKSRSAFATLALMVPIAGPLASLGAVAGGFAYSRDHERAADAEGLERLAEAGYPAGEAPRVWSNLLEELKAEGGGDAAKRSRLFATHPPETERQRALEAAAARMAGADRDPGRAAFRAAIAPFRMGWMEDELKRRRYGESVALLTRLCGEDPQDGLARYFLGEACRLRDGDGDAERARRAYGEALELPGAPPEVHRALGRLHRRAGRMPEMRAAYARYLALRPDAEDAEMIKTYLKETP
;
A
#
# COMPACT_ATOMS: atom_id res chain seq x y z
N MET A 1 -58.15 -55.24 15.39
CA MET A 1 -57.04 -54.42 15.91
C MET A 1 -55.74 -54.86 15.25
N ARG A 2 -55.13 -53.99 14.43
CA ARG A 2 -53.70 -53.86 14.08
C ARG A 2 -53.63 -53.05 12.78
N LYS A 3 -53.36 -51.75 12.90
CA LYS A 3 -53.07 -50.86 11.78
C LYS A 3 -51.60 -51.10 11.40
N SER A 4 -51.36 -51.64 10.20
CA SER A 4 -50.02 -51.73 9.62
C SER A 4 -49.74 -50.44 8.86
N GLY A 5 -48.88 -49.58 9.43
CA GLY A 5 -48.35 -48.40 8.76
C GLY A 5 -47.25 -48.81 7.80
N LEU A 6 -47.43 -48.51 6.51
CA LEU A 6 -46.44 -48.69 5.46
C LEU A 6 -45.46 -47.49 5.53
N LEU A 7 -44.24 -47.72 6.03
CA LEU A 7 -43.16 -46.74 5.94
C LEU A 7 -42.64 -46.68 4.50
N LEU A 8 -42.81 -45.54 3.85
CA LEU A 8 -42.12 -45.20 2.60
C LEU A 8 -40.67 -44.85 2.93
N ALA A 9 -39.72 -45.68 2.51
CA ALA A 9 -38.30 -45.36 2.56
C ALA A 9 -37.95 -44.40 1.41
N LEU A 10 -37.58 -43.15 1.73
CA LEU A 10 -36.92 -42.25 0.77
C LEU A 10 -35.48 -42.72 0.54
N PRO A 11 -34.97 -42.74 -0.71
CA PRO A 11 -33.57 -43.02 -0.97
C PRO A 11 -32.71 -41.80 -0.53
N LEU A 12 -31.72 -42.04 0.32
CA LEU A 12 -30.64 -41.07 0.55
C LEU A 12 -29.87 -40.90 -0.76
N LEU A 13 -29.94 -39.71 -1.37
CA LEU A 13 -28.95 -39.29 -2.35
C LEU A 13 -27.63 -39.05 -1.62
N ALA A 14 -26.66 -39.95 -1.84
CA ALA A 14 -25.27 -39.73 -1.50
C ALA A 14 -24.73 -38.58 -2.36
N GLY A 15 -24.60 -37.40 -1.77
CA GLY A 15 -23.89 -36.29 -2.38
C GLY A 15 -22.42 -36.67 -2.54
N ALA A 16 -21.96 -36.83 -3.78
CA ALA A 16 -20.54 -36.90 -4.10
C ALA A 16 -19.92 -35.55 -3.68
N GLY A 17 -19.26 -35.54 -2.52
CA GLY A 17 -18.42 -34.43 -2.12
C GLY A 17 -17.34 -34.24 -3.18
N ALA A 18 -17.31 -33.09 -3.82
CA ALA A 18 -16.18 -32.67 -4.62
C ALA A 18 -14.96 -32.69 -3.67
N ALA A 19 -14.08 -33.68 -3.86
CA ALA A 19 -12.80 -33.68 -3.21
C ALA A 19 -12.11 -32.38 -3.60
N ALA A 20 -11.80 -31.54 -2.60
CA ALA A 20 -10.94 -30.39 -2.80
C ALA A 20 -9.65 -30.94 -3.42
N GLN A 21 -9.39 -30.59 -4.68
CA GLN A 21 -8.12 -30.92 -5.30
C GLN A 21 -7.03 -30.21 -4.52
N ASP A 22 -6.10 -30.98 -3.95
CA ASP A 22 -4.90 -30.41 -3.36
C ASP A 22 -4.24 -29.50 -4.40
N PRO A 23 -3.82 -28.28 -4.02
CA PRO A 23 -3.12 -27.41 -4.95
C PRO A 23 -1.89 -28.14 -5.49
N PRO A 24 -1.54 -27.94 -6.77
CA PRO A 24 -0.39 -28.60 -7.38
C PRO A 24 0.86 -28.39 -6.52
N ALA A 25 1.64 -29.47 -6.33
CA ALA A 25 2.85 -29.43 -5.55
C ALA A 25 3.81 -28.37 -6.11
N LYS A 26 4.15 -27.37 -5.28
CA LYS A 26 5.11 -26.32 -5.65
C LYS A 26 6.48 -26.98 -5.91
N PRO A 27 7.15 -26.74 -7.06
CA PRO A 27 8.52 -27.21 -7.28
C PRO A 27 9.40 -26.79 -6.10
N HIS A 28 10.31 -27.66 -5.64
CA HIS A 28 11.24 -27.39 -4.53
C HIS A 28 10.62 -27.13 -3.14
N ALA A 29 9.40 -27.62 -2.87
CA ALA A 29 8.87 -27.53 -1.51
C ALA A 29 9.73 -28.34 -0.50
N PRO A 30 10.31 -27.70 0.54
CA PRO A 30 11.06 -28.40 1.58
C PRO A 30 10.14 -29.37 2.32
N ALA A 31 10.70 -30.48 2.81
CA ALA A 31 9.95 -31.47 3.58
C ALA A 31 9.25 -30.81 4.78
N LEU A 32 7.99 -31.16 5.04
CA LEU A 32 7.19 -30.58 6.14
C LEU A 32 7.86 -30.71 7.52
N GLY A 33 8.68 -31.76 7.71
CA GLY A 33 9.44 -31.97 8.96
C GLY A 33 10.70 -31.11 9.10
N SER A 34 11.09 -30.34 8.08
CA SER A 34 12.21 -29.40 8.17
C SER A 34 11.77 -28.08 8.80
N GLU A 35 12.72 -27.29 9.31
CA GLU A 35 12.42 -25.97 9.87
C GLU A 35 11.73 -25.05 8.85
N GLU A 36 12.20 -25.08 7.60
CA GLU A 36 11.64 -24.29 6.51
C GLU A 36 10.26 -24.80 6.08
N GLY A 37 10.05 -26.12 6.04
CA GLY A 37 8.74 -26.70 5.77
C GLY A 37 7.71 -26.29 6.81
N GLY A 38 8.08 -26.32 8.09
CA GLY A 38 7.24 -25.84 9.19
C GLY A 38 6.92 -24.34 9.10
N LEU A 39 7.92 -23.51 8.75
CA LEU A 39 7.73 -22.06 8.55
C LEU A 39 6.80 -21.77 7.37
N ARG A 40 6.98 -22.45 6.24
CA ARG A 40 6.09 -22.32 5.07
C ARG A 40 4.66 -22.73 5.39
N ALA A 41 4.46 -23.83 6.12
CA ALA A 41 3.13 -24.27 6.55
C ALA A 41 2.45 -23.27 7.50
N LEU A 42 3.23 -22.56 8.34
CA LEU A 42 2.70 -21.44 9.13
C LEU A 42 2.25 -20.31 8.21
N CYS A 43 3.09 -19.89 7.26
CA CYS A 43 2.75 -18.86 6.29
C CYS A 43 1.53 -19.23 5.41
N ASP A 44 1.37 -20.51 5.04
CA ASP A 44 0.21 -20.97 4.27
C ASP A 44 -1.10 -20.81 5.06
N ARG A 45 -1.09 -21.09 6.38
CA ARG A 45 -2.25 -20.84 7.25
C ARG A 45 -2.57 -19.36 7.35
N GLU A 46 -1.54 -18.54 7.43
CA GLU A 46 -1.68 -17.10 7.49
C GLU A 46 -2.20 -16.53 6.15
N GLU A 47 -1.70 -17.01 5.01
CA GLU A 47 -2.21 -16.68 3.68
C GLU A 47 -3.71 -17.02 3.55
N ALA A 48 -4.13 -18.19 4.05
CA ALA A 48 -5.54 -18.59 4.03
C ALA A 48 -6.46 -17.63 4.79
N LYS A 49 -6.02 -17.07 5.93
CA LYS A 49 -6.77 -16.04 6.67
C LYS A 49 -6.79 -14.71 5.91
N LEU A 50 -5.66 -14.31 5.32
CA LEU A 50 -5.54 -13.09 4.53
C LEU A 50 -6.53 -13.08 3.37
N LEU A 51 -6.71 -14.22 2.68
CA LEU A 51 -7.66 -14.36 1.56
C LEU A 51 -9.11 -14.03 1.95
N GLN A 52 -9.47 -14.23 3.22
CA GLN A 52 -10.79 -13.92 3.78
C GLN A 52 -10.90 -12.48 4.30
N SER A 53 -9.80 -11.73 4.35
CA SER A 53 -9.78 -10.38 4.91
C SER A 53 -10.65 -9.39 4.11
N PRO A 54 -11.37 -8.47 4.78
CA PRO A 54 -12.02 -7.35 4.10
C PRO A 54 -11.03 -6.33 3.55
N LEU A 55 -9.76 -6.36 4.00
CA LEU A 55 -8.72 -5.46 3.49
C LEU A 55 -8.14 -5.92 2.15
N LEU A 56 -8.39 -7.17 1.73
CA LEU A 56 -7.91 -7.67 0.44
C LEU A 56 -8.58 -6.92 -0.71
N VAL A 57 -7.77 -6.27 -1.55
CA VAL A 57 -8.20 -5.67 -2.81
C VAL A 57 -8.41 -6.80 -3.83
N ARG A 58 -9.66 -6.98 -4.28
CA ARG A 58 -10.08 -8.07 -5.18
C ARG A 58 -10.21 -7.61 -6.64
N ASP A 59 -9.35 -6.69 -7.07
CA ASP A 59 -9.32 -6.26 -8.46
C ASP A 59 -8.32 -7.12 -9.26
N PRO A 60 -8.80 -7.92 -10.24
CA PRO A 60 -7.92 -8.84 -10.96
C PRO A 60 -6.92 -8.11 -11.86
N ALA A 61 -7.24 -6.92 -12.38
CA ALA A 61 -6.36 -6.16 -13.27
C ALA A 61 -5.17 -5.58 -12.49
N LEU A 62 -5.43 -4.98 -11.32
CA LEU A 62 -4.39 -4.46 -10.44
C LEU A 62 -3.49 -5.59 -9.92
N THR A 63 -4.07 -6.72 -9.48
CA THR A 63 -3.29 -7.88 -9.04
C THR A 63 -2.44 -8.44 -10.17
N ALA A 64 -2.99 -8.60 -11.38
CA ALA A 64 -2.23 -9.07 -12.54
C ALA A 64 -1.07 -8.12 -12.90
N TYR A 65 -1.30 -6.81 -12.83
CA TYR A 65 -0.28 -5.81 -13.08
C TYR A 65 0.88 -5.93 -12.10
N VAL A 66 0.61 -5.94 -10.78
CA VAL A 66 1.66 -6.08 -9.76
C VAL A 66 2.34 -7.45 -9.82
N GLN A 67 1.58 -8.52 -10.10
CA GLN A 67 2.15 -9.87 -10.33
C GLN A 67 3.12 -9.88 -11.51
N ALA A 68 2.82 -9.16 -12.61
CA ALA A 68 3.72 -9.07 -13.75
C ALA A 68 5.04 -8.34 -13.39
N VAL A 69 4.97 -7.28 -12.58
CA VAL A 69 6.17 -6.60 -12.04
C VAL A 69 7.00 -7.57 -11.20
N CYS A 70 6.36 -8.26 -10.24
CA CYS A 70 7.03 -9.25 -9.41
C CYS A 70 7.68 -10.37 -10.23
N CYS A 71 7.00 -10.89 -11.25
CA CYS A 71 7.53 -11.97 -12.08
C CYS A 71 8.73 -11.54 -12.92
N ARG A 72 8.76 -10.30 -13.43
CA ARG A 72 9.96 -9.75 -14.09
C ARG A 72 11.18 -9.75 -13.16
N LEU A 73 10.98 -9.37 -11.89
CA LEU A 73 12.04 -9.30 -10.87
C LEU A 73 12.45 -10.68 -10.31
N ALA A 74 11.48 -11.58 -10.19
CA ALA A 74 11.67 -12.92 -9.61
C ALA A 74 12.36 -13.88 -10.57
N GLY A 75 12.24 -13.65 -11.88
CA GLY A 75 12.82 -14.52 -12.91
C GLY A 75 12.36 -15.97 -12.73
N PRO A 76 13.27 -16.95 -12.57
CA PRO A 76 12.93 -18.35 -12.33
C PRO A 76 12.02 -18.60 -11.12
N LEU A 77 11.99 -17.70 -10.14
CA LEU A 77 11.16 -17.83 -8.93
C LEU A 77 9.70 -17.41 -9.16
N CYS A 78 9.34 -16.82 -10.31
CA CYS A 78 7.98 -16.35 -10.60
C CYS A 78 6.86 -17.37 -10.29
N PRO A 79 6.99 -18.68 -10.58
CA PRO A 79 5.96 -19.67 -10.23
C PRO A 79 5.67 -19.80 -8.73
N GLU A 80 6.58 -19.35 -7.87
CA GLU A 80 6.41 -19.38 -6.42
C GLU A 80 5.75 -18.11 -5.87
N VAL A 81 5.77 -17.00 -6.62
CA VAL A 81 5.29 -15.69 -6.18
C VAL A 81 3.78 -15.58 -6.31
N ARG A 82 3.10 -15.25 -5.21
CA ARG A 82 1.66 -14.95 -5.18
C ARG A 82 1.41 -13.58 -4.58
N VAL A 83 0.97 -12.63 -5.40
CA VAL A 83 0.72 -11.24 -4.97
C VAL A 83 -0.67 -11.08 -4.35
N HIS A 84 -0.71 -10.43 -3.18
CA HIS A 84 -1.92 -10.00 -2.50
C HIS A 84 -1.84 -8.52 -2.13
N ILE A 85 -2.80 -7.73 -2.58
CA ILE A 85 -2.82 -6.28 -2.34
C ILE A 85 -3.77 -5.97 -1.18
N LEU A 86 -3.26 -5.27 -0.17
CA LEU A 86 -4.01 -4.92 1.04
C LEU A 86 -4.31 -3.42 1.06
N ARG A 87 -5.59 -3.08 1.22
CA ARG A 87 -6.06 -1.70 1.40
C ARG A 87 -5.61 -1.19 2.77
N THR A 88 -4.41 -0.66 2.81
CA THR A 88 -3.72 -0.20 4.03
C THR A 88 -2.87 1.00 3.64
N PRO A 89 -3.13 2.20 4.21
CA PRO A 89 -2.58 3.46 3.69
C PRO A 89 -1.14 3.75 4.17
N TYR A 90 -0.38 2.72 4.53
CA TYR A 90 1.03 2.85 4.94
C TYR A 90 1.95 2.33 3.83
N PHE A 91 3.13 2.95 3.72
CA PHE A 91 4.17 2.48 2.81
C PHE A 91 4.73 1.15 3.33
N ASN A 92 4.39 0.03 2.67
CA ASN A 92 4.92 -1.27 3.01
C ASN A 92 4.71 -2.32 1.89
N ALA A 93 5.62 -3.27 1.83
CA ALA A 93 5.44 -4.57 1.17
C ALA A 93 6.22 -5.62 1.98
N SER A 94 5.88 -6.89 1.81
CA SER A 94 6.65 -7.98 2.40
C SER A 94 6.48 -9.29 1.63
N MET A 95 7.53 -10.10 1.59
CA MET A 95 7.44 -11.45 1.02
C MET A 95 7.67 -12.53 2.08
N ALA A 96 6.70 -13.43 2.23
CA ALA A 96 6.78 -14.53 3.18
C ALA A 96 7.55 -15.74 2.61
N PRO A 97 8.14 -16.59 3.47
CA PRO A 97 8.89 -17.80 3.07
C PRO A 97 8.12 -18.82 2.22
N ASN A 98 6.79 -18.75 2.14
CA ASN A 98 6.00 -19.61 1.26
C ASN A 98 5.79 -19.02 -0.16
N GLY A 99 6.33 -17.83 -0.45
CA GLY A 99 6.19 -17.10 -1.71
C GLY A 99 5.00 -16.12 -1.76
N MET A 100 4.30 -15.91 -0.64
CA MET A 100 3.23 -14.92 -0.53
C MET A 100 3.82 -13.51 -0.46
N MET A 101 3.57 -12.69 -1.48
CA MET A 101 3.93 -11.27 -1.54
C MET A 101 2.73 -10.42 -1.11
N GLN A 102 2.89 -9.59 -0.08
CA GLN A 102 1.91 -8.61 0.35
C GLN A 102 2.33 -7.21 -0.08
N VAL A 103 1.41 -6.46 -0.68
CA VAL A 103 1.66 -5.08 -1.14
C VAL A 103 0.58 -4.17 -0.56
N TRP A 104 0.97 -3.14 0.19
CA TRP A 104 -0.01 -2.24 0.80
C TRP A 104 -0.34 -1.07 -0.15
N THR A 105 -1.61 -0.65 -0.21
CA THR A 105 -2.02 0.43 -1.12
C THR A 105 -1.32 1.77 -0.84
N GLY A 106 -0.84 1.98 0.39
CA GLY A 106 -0.02 3.14 0.74
C GLY A 106 1.36 3.16 0.06
N LEU A 107 1.93 2.00 -0.30
CA LEU A 107 3.12 1.91 -1.15
C LEU A 107 2.77 2.34 -2.59
N LEU A 108 1.72 1.75 -3.17
CA LEU A 108 1.28 2.07 -4.53
C LEU A 108 0.92 3.55 -4.70
N LEU A 109 0.33 4.19 -3.69
CA LEU A 109 0.01 5.62 -3.73
C LEU A 109 1.26 6.52 -3.74
N ARG A 110 2.38 6.06 -3.15
CA ARG A 110 3.60 6.86 -2.96
C ARG A 110 4.61 6.70 -4.07
N CYS A 111 4.64 5.57 -4.76
CA CYS A 111 5.50 5.38 -5.92
C CYS A 111 5.10 6.34 -7.05
N ALA A 112 6.11 6.95 -7.68
CA ALA A 112 5.89 7.84 -8.81
C ALA A 112 5.69 7.07 -10.13
N ASP A 113 6.24 5.86 -10.21
CA ASP A 113 6.35 5.00 -11.39
C ASP A 113 6.59 3.53 -11.01
N GLU A 114 6.64 2.67 -12.03
CA GLU A 114 6.79 1.21 -11.88
C GLU A 114 8.16 0.83 -11.34
N ALA A 115 9.23 1.55 -11.70
CA ALA A 115 10.59 1.29 -11.25
C ALA A 115 10.77 1.52 -9.74
N GLN A 116 10.13 2.55 -9.18
CA GLN A 116 10.08 2.74 -7.72
C GLN A 116 9.33 1.62 -7.01
N LEU A 117 8.21 1.15 -7.57
CA LEU A 117 7.50 -0.04 -7.05
C LEU A 117 8.41 -1.27 -7.13
N ALA A 118 9.04 -1.48 -8.29
CA ALA A 118 9.93 -2.60 -8.56
C ALA A 118 11.14 -2.63 -7.64
N THR A 119 11.65 -1.47 -7.22
CA THR A 119 12.72 -1.37 -6.21
C THR A 119 12.31 -2.08 -4.92
N ILE A 120 11.15 -1.74 -4.38
CA ILE A 120 10.67 -2.29 -3.11
C ILE A 120 10.34 -3.78 -3.28
N LEU A 121 9.68 -4.16 -4.37
CA LEU A 121 9.38 -5.57 -4.63
C LEU A 121 10.63 -6.42 -4.86
N GLY A 122 11.66 -5.87 -5.53
CA GLY A 122 12.94 -6.53 -5.77
C GLY A 122 13.70 -6.79 -4.46
N HIS A 123 13.68 -5.82 -3.55
CA HIS A 123 14.21 -5.96 -2.19
C HIS A 123 13.54 -7.10 -1.41
N GLU A 124 12.20 -7.17 -1.44
CA GLU A 124 11.45 -8.25 -0.77
C GLU A 124 11.69 -9.62 -1.42
N ILE A 125 11.82 -9.67 -2.75
CA ILE A 125 12.18 -10.90 -3.48
C ILE A 125 13.61 -11.35 -3.10
N ALA A 126 14.54 -10.42 -2.90
CA ALA A 126 15.89 -10.75 -2.45
C ALA A 126 15.87 -11.36 -1.04
N HIS A 127 15.09 -10.81 -0.10
CA HIS A 127 14.90 -11.44 1.23
C HIS A 127 14.36 -12.87 1.12
N TYR A 128 13.42 -13.11 0.20
CA TYR A 128 12.89 -14.44 -0.07
C TYR A 128 13.94 -15.38 -0.64
N HIS A 129 14.65 -14.96 -1.69
CA HIS A 129 15.66 -15.75 -2.39
C HIS A 129 16.82 -16.14 -1.46
N LEU A 130 17.31 -15.18 -0.66
CA LEU A 130 18.39 -15.37 0.30
C LEU A 130 17.95 -16.07 1.60
N ARG A 131 16.65 -16.40 1.72
CA ARG A 131 16.07 -17.12 2.87
C ARG A 131 16.27 -16.39 4.21
N HIS A 132 16.34 -15.07 4.20
CA HIS A 132 16.53 -14.26 5.42
C HIS A 132 15.42 -14.48 6.46
N GLY A 133 14.20 -14.82 6.04
CA GLY A 133 13.10 -15.18 6.96
C GLY A 133 13.34 -16.49 7.73
N LEU A 134 14.06 -17.45 7.13
CA LEU A 134 14.49 -18.67 7.82
C LEU A 134 15.60 -18.37 8.83
N ASP A 135 16.51 -17.47 8.49
CA ASP A 135 17.58 -17.06 9.41
C ASP A 135 17.02 -16.26 10.59
N GLN A 136 16.05 -15.37 10.36
CA GLN A 136 15.29 -14.73 11.44
C GLN A 136 14.61 -15.75 12.36
N LEU A 137 14.02 -16.82 11.80
CA LEU A 137 13.42 -17.87 12.59
C LEU A 137 14.45 -18.56 13.49
N ARG A 138 15.62 -18.90 12.94
CA ARG A 138 16.72 -19.54 13.68
C ARG A 138 17.23 -18.63 14.80
N ASP A 139 17.36 -17.34 14.53
CA ASP A 139 17.72 -16.33 15.53
C ASP A 139 16.67 -16.18 16.63
N ALA A 140 15.39 -16.18 16.27
CA ALA A 140 14.31 -16.10 17.26
C ALA A 140 14.26 -17.36 18.15
N LYS A 141 14.48 -18.54 17.58
CA LYS A 141 14.60 -19.80 18.34
C LYS A 141 15.77 -19.78 19.31
N SER A 142 16.94 -19.31 18.89
CA SER A 142 18.12 -19.24 19.76
C SER A 142 17.92 -18.29 20.95
N ARG A 143 17.08 -17.26 20.78
CA ARG A 143 16.71 -16.31 21.84
C ARG A 143 15.50 -16.75 22.69
N SER A 144 14.99 -17.97 22.52
CA SER A 144 13.77 -18.47 23.18
C SER A 144 12.50 -17.62 22.91
N ALA A 145 12.48 -16.85 21.83
CA ALA A 145 11.36 -15.99 21.41
C ALA A 145 10.40 -16.68 20.43
N PHE A 146 10.48 -18.02 20.28
CA PHE A 146 9.73 -18.76 19.26
C PHE A 146 8.21 -18.66 19.39
N ALA A 147 7.67 -18.44 20.60
CA ALA A 147 6.23 -18.35 20.85
C ALA A 147 5.55 -17.16 20.12
N THR A 148 6.31 -16.15 19.69
CA THR A 148 5.78 -14.98 18.98
C THR A 148 5.85 -15.10 17.45
N LEU A 149 6.29 -16.24 16.91
CA LEU A 149 6.47 -16.44 15.47
C LEU A 149 5.18 -16.28 14.66
N ALA A 150 4.02 -16.62 15.21
CA ALA A 150 2.73 -16.41 14.54
C ALA A 150 2.40 -14.92 14.31
N LEU A 151 3.08 -14.02 15.03
CA LEU A 151 2.93 -12.57 14.91
C LEU A 151 3.85 -11.99 13.81
N MET A 152 4.66 -12.84 13.14
CA MET A 152 5.56 -12.45 12.06
C MET A 152 4.91 -12.10 10.75
N VAL A 153 3.76 -12.72 10.48
CA VAL A 153 3.00 -12.41 9.30
C VAL A 153 1.93 -11.44 9.78
N PRO A 154 2.10 -10.12 9.59
CA PRO A 154 1.13 -9.14 10.04
C PRO A 154 -0.15 -9.27 9.22
N ILE A 155 -0.98 -10.26 9.56
CA ILE A 155 -2.36 -10.30 9.06
C ILE A 155 -3.15 -9.34 9.89
N ALA A 156 -3.47 -8.18 9.31
CA ALA A 156 -4.63 -7.34 9.63
C ALA A 156 -5.11 -7.36 11.10
N GLY A 157 -4.17 -7.37 12.05
CA GLY A 157 -4.43 -7.35 13.48
C GLY A 157 -4.54 -5.90 13.94
N PRO A 158 -4.92 -5.65 15.21
CA PRO A 158 -4.92 -4.30 15.76
C PRO A 158 -3.58 -3.62 15.51
N LEU A 159 -3.58 -2.51 14.75
CA LEU A 159 -2.38 -1.79 14.28
C LEU A 159 -1.35 -1.45 15.37
N ALA A 160 -1.77 -1.43 16.65
CA ALA A 160 -0.94 -1.17 17.81
C ALA A 160 -0.04 -2.35 18.22
N SER A 161 -0.46 -3.61 18.03
CA SER A 161 0.37 -4.78 18.38
C SER A 161 1.48 -5.05 17.37
N LEU A 162 1.36 -4.54 16.15
CA LEU A 162 2.32 -4.75 15.08
C LEU A 162 3.72 -4.17 15.40
N GLY A 163 3.80 -2.99 16.03
CA GLY A 163 5.07 -2.27 16.17
C GLY A 163 6.03 -2.91 17.18
N ALA A 164 5.53 -3.32 18.35
CA ALA A 164 6.33 -3.96 19.40
C ALA A 164 6.78 -5.38 19.01
N VAL A 165 5.95 -6.09 18.25
CA VAL A 165 6.28 -7.41 17.72
C VAL A 165 7.26 -7.29 16.55
N ALA A 166 6.99 -6.42 15.57
CA ALA A 166 7.80 -6.30 14.36
C ALA A 166 9.26 -5.96 14.65
N GLY A 167 9.53 -5.11 15.65
CA GLY A 167 10.90 -4.78 16.06
C GLY A 167 11.70 -5.99 16.59
N GLY A 168 11.03 -7.02 17.13
CA GLY A 168 11.65 -8.27 17.56
C GLY A 168 12.12 -9.16 16.40
N PHE A 169 11.74 -8.80 15.18
CA PHE A 169 11.97 -9.56 13.96
C PHE A 169 12.38 -8.65 12.80
N ALA A 170 13.08 -7.57 13.13
CA ALA A 170 13.78 -6.77 12.15
C ALA A 170 14.91 -7.60 11.54
N TYR A 171 15.12 -7.45 10.24
CA TYR A 171 16.28 -8.03 9.56
C TYR A 171 17.58 -7.41 10.12
N SER A 172 18.64 -8.22 10.13
CA SER A 172 19.98 -7.73 10.49
C SER A 172 20.49 -6.74 9.44
N ARG A 173 21.48 -5.92 9.79
CA ARG A 173 22.10 -5.00 8.82
C ARG A 173 22.72 -5.73 7.63
N ASP A 174 23.25 -6.92 7.86
CA ASP A 174 23.85 -7.73 6.78
C ASP A 174 22.77 -8.32 5.87
N HIS A 175 21.63 -8.75 6.41
CA HIS A 175 20.47 -9.16 5.60
C HIS A 175 19.99 -8.01 4.72
N GLU A 176 19.86 -6.81 5.28
CA GLU A 176 19.42 -5.63 4.55
C GLU A 176 20.41 -5.22 3.45
N ARG A 177 21.72 -5.24 3.71
CA ARG A 177 22.75 -4.94 2.69
C ARG A 177 22.74 -5.96 1.55
N ALA A 178 22.58 -7.25 1.86
CA ALA A 178 22.49 -8.30 0.85
C ALA A 178 21.22 -8.17 0.02
N ALA A 179 20.09 -7.84 0.65
CA ALA A 179 18.82 -7.59 -0.03
C ALA A 179 18.86 -6.32 -0.91
N ASP A 180 19.49 -5.24 -0.44
CA ASP A 180 19.69 -4.02 -1.23
C ASP A 180 20.52 -4.30 -2.50
N ALA A 181 21.60 -5.08 -2.36
CA ALA A 181 22.50 -5.42 -3.46
C ALA A 181 21.80 -6.30 -4.51
N GLU A 182 21.22 -7.43 -4.11
CA GLU A 182 20.52 -8.34 -5.03
C GLU A 182 19.25 -7.70 -5.59
N GLY A 183 18.50 -6.92 -4.79
CA GLY A 183 17.31 -6.21 -5.24
C GLY A 183 17.64 -5.20 -6.34
N LEU A 184 18.77 -4.50 -6.23
CA LEU A 184 19.24 -3.58 -7.26
C LEU A 184 19.70 -4.30 -8.54
N GLU A 185 20.36 -5.45 -8.42
CA GLU A 185 20.71 -6.32 -9.56
C GLU A 185 19.45 -6.77 -10.30
N ARG A 186 18.46 -7.30 -9.58
CA ARG A 186 17.15 -7.71 -10.13
C ARG A 186 16.43 -6.56 -10.83
N LEU A 187 16.48 -5.36 -10.25
CA LEU A 187 15.89 -4.16 -10.84
C LEU A 187 16.51 -3.85 -12.21
N ALA A 188 17.83 -3.92 -12.30
CA ALA A 188 18.56 -3.67 -13.56
C ALA A 188 18.38 -4.80 -14.58
N GLU A 189 18.35 -6.06 -14.14
CA GLU A 189 18.05 -7.21 -15.01
C GLU A 189 16.64 -7.15 -15.59
N ALA A 190 15.66 -6.70 -14.78
CA ALA A 190 14.28 -6.50 -15.20
C ALA A 190 14.08 -5.30 -16.14
N GLY A 191 15.15 -4.55 -16.46
CA GLY A 191 15.11 -3.46 -17.42
C GLY A 191 14.65 -2.11 -16.85
N TYR A 192 14.65 -1.93 -15.53
CA TYR A 192 14.33 -0.64 -14.91
C TYR A 192 15.57 0.24 -14.73
N PRO A 193 15.39 1.58 -14.63
CA PRO A 193 16.45 2.50 -14.25
C PRO A 193 16.80 2.36 -12.77
N ALA A 194 18.03 1.94 -12.48
CA ALA A 194 18.54 1.74 -11.12
C ALA A 194 18.50 3.02 -10.26
N GLY A 195 18.52 4.19 -10.90
CA GLY A 195 18.45 5.50 -10.23
C GLY A 195 17.14 5.75 -9.48
N GLU A 196 16.08 4.99 -9.72
CA GLU A 196 14.82 5.11 -8.97
C GLU A 196 14.91 4.49 -7.57
N ALA A 197 15.83 3.55 -7.35
CA ALA A 197 16.00 2.89 -6.07
C ALA A 197 16.34 3.85 -4.92
N PRO A 198 17.36 4.73 -5.03
CA PRO A 198 17.61 5.73 -3.99
C PRO A 198 16.55 6.86 -3.94
N ARG A 199 15.84 7.12 -5.06
CA ARG A 199 14.80 8.16 -5.11
C ARG A 199 13.59 7.79 -4.27
N VAL A 200 13.09 6.55 -4.37
CA VAL A 200 11.94 6.11 -3.56
C VAL A 200 12.23 6.22 -2.06
N TRP A 201 13.46 5.92 -1.64
CA TRP A 201 13.90 6.09 -0.26
C TRP A 201 13.95 7.55 0.18
N SER A 202 14.54 8.41 -0.63
CA SER A 202 14.61 9.85 -0.37
C SER A 202 13.21 10.45 -0.24
N ASN A 203 12.29 10.10 -1.15
CA ASN A 203 10.90 10.53 -1.11
C ASN A 203 10.19 10.15 0.20
N LEU A 204 10.40 8.92 0.68
CA LEU A 204 9.82 8.45 1.94
C LEU A 204 10.40 9.20 3.15
N LEU A 205 11.72 9.42 3.18
CA LEU A 205 12.38 10.14 4.28
C LEU A 205 11.94 11.60 4.37
N GLU A 206 11.79 12.29 3.22
CA GLU A 206 11.26 13.65 3.16
C GLU A 206 9.82 13.72 3.67
N GLU A 207 8.98 12.77 3.26
CA GLU A 207 7.60 12.66 3.75
C GLU A 207 7.57 12.52 5.28
N LEU A 208 8.30 11.54 5.85
CA LEU A 208 8.28 11.24 7.29
C LEU A 208 8.78 12.41 8.16
N LYS A 209 9.71 13.23 7.62
CA LYS A 209 10.22 14.43 8.29
C LYS A 209 9.17 15.54 8.36
N ALA A 210 8.22 15.59 7.42
CA ALA A 210 7.28 16.70 7.29
C ALA A 210 6.24 16.81 8.41
N GLU A 211 5.96 15.72 9.15
CA GLU A 211 5.09 15.84 10.33
C GLU A 211 5.74 16.64 11.48
N GLY A 212 7.07 16.61 11.57
CA GLY A 212 7.76 17.05 12.78
C GLY A 212 7.50 16.14 14.00
N GLY A 213 8.18 16.44 15.11
CA GLY A 213 8.03 15.76 16.42
C GLY A 213 8.53 14.31 16.46
N GLY A 214 9.49 14.00 17.35
CA GLY A 214 10.02 12.63 17.54
C GLY A 214 10.79 12.06 16.34
N ASP A 215 11.28 10.82 16.49
CA ASP A 215 12.09 10.15 15.46
C ASP A 215 11.23 9.69 14.27
N ALA A 216 11.47 10.30 13.11
CA ALA A 216 10.78 10.02 11.84
C ALA A 216 10.91 8.55 11.42
N ALA A 217 12.06 7.91 11.71
CA ALA A 217 12.29 6.52 11.37
C ALA A 217 11.35 5.59 12.14
N LYS A 218 11.11 5.87 13.43
CA LYS A 218 10.29 5.03 14.32
C LYS A 218 8.79 5.03 13.98
N ARG A 219 8.33 5.95 13.13
CA ARG A 219 6.93 6.04 12.71
C ARG A 219 6.62 5.24 11.44
N SER A 220 7.64 4.93 10.64
CA SER A 220 7.47 4.13 9.44
C SER A 220 7.26 2.66 9.79
N ARG A 221 6.23 2.05 9.19
CA ARG A 221 5.92 0.63 9.37
C ARG A 221 6.93 -0.27 8.68
N LEU A 222 7.47 0.16 7.55
CA LEU A 222 8.57 -0.49 6.86
C LEU A 222 9.83 -0.52 7.74
N PHE A 223 10.14 0.59 8.41
CA PHE A 223 11.33 0.67 9.26
C PHE A 223 11.24 -0.11 10.57
N ALA A 224 10.07 -0.66 10.90
CA ALA A 224 9.94 -1.59 12.01
C ALA A 224 10.60 -2.94 11.67
N THR A 225 10.58 -3.37 10.41
CA THR A 225 11.20 -4.62 9.93
C THR A 225 12.49 -4.39 9.14
N HIS A 226 12.67 -3.20 8.56
CA HIS A 226 13.84 -2.80 7.76
C HIS A 226 14.49 -1.55 8.34
N PRO A 227 15.32 -1.66 9.40
CA PRO A 227 15.90 -0.49 10.05
C PRO A 227 16.63 0.42 9.06
N PRO A 228 16.32 1.74 9.02
CA PRO A 228 16.95 2.64 8.10
C PRO A 228 18.39 2.91 8.55
N GLU A 229 19.29 3.05 7.58
CA GLU A 229 20.69 3.37 7.84
C GLU A 229 21.21 4.32 6.75
N THR A 230 21.70 5.49 7.14
CA THR A 230 22.25 6.49 6.21
C THR A 230 23.41 5.92 5.37
N GLU A 231 24.11 4.90 5.89
CA GLU A 231 25.13 4.17 5.13
C GLU A 231 24.53 3.34 4.00
N ARG A 232 23.43 2.61 4.24
CA ARG A 232 22.71 1.83 3.21
C ARG A 232 22.24 2.72 2.07
N GLN A 233 21.64 3.88 2.39
CA GLN A 233 21.21 4.81 1.37
C GLN A 233 22.38 5.27 0.48
N ARG A 234 23.51 5.67 1.08
CA ARG A 234 24.70 6.09 0.32
C ARG A 234 25.30 4.96 -0.51
N ALA A 235 25.31 3.74 0.03
CA ALA A 235 25.79 2.57 -0.69
C ALA A 235 24.90 2.24 -1.90
N LEU A 236 23.57 2.30 -1.72
CA LEU A 236 22.59 2.11 -2.79
C LEU A 236 22.70 3.18 -3.86
N GLU A 237 22.84 4.46 -3.48
CA GLU A 237 23.09 5.58 -4.40
C GLU A 237 24.36 5.34 -5.23
N ALA A 238 25.47 4.97 -4.59
CA ALA A 238 26.73 4.71 -5.27
C ALA A 238 26.69 3.46 -6.15
N ALA A 239 25.94 2.43 -5.77
CA ALA A 239 25.73 1.23 -6.58
C ALA A 239 24.87 1.55 -7.81
N ALA A 240 23.73 2.21 -7.62
CA ALA A 240 22.82 2.60 -8.70
C ALA A 240 23.51 3.50 -9.74
N ALA A 241 24.34 4.45 -9.30
CA ALA A 241 25.10 5.34 -10.20
C ALA A 241 26.11 4.61 -11.11
N ARG A 242 26.54 3.40 -10.74
CA ARG A 242 27.48 2.58 -11.53
C ARG A 242 26.79 1.67 -12.54
N MET A 243 25.46 1.51 -12.45
CA MET A 243 24.70 0.65 -13.34
C MET A 243 24.33 1.37 -14.64
N ALA A 244 24.32 0.62 -15.75
CA ALA A 244 23.87 1.14 -17.04
C ALA A 244 22.34 1.29 -17.08
N GLY A 245 21.84 2.05 -18.07
CA GLY A 245 20.40 2.18 -18.32
C GLY A 245 19.69 3.22 -17.46
N ALA A 246 20.38 4.31 -17.09
CA ALA A 246 19.77 5.44 -16.39
C ALA A 246 18.65 6.13 -17.22
N ASP A 247 18.65 5.93 -18.54
CA ASP A 247 17.70 6.45 -19.52
C ASP A 247 16.52 5.50 -19.81
N ARG A 248 16.49 4.32 -19.19
CA ARG A 248 15.39 3.35 -19.35
C ARG A 248 14.07 3.94 -18.86
N ASP A 249 12.98 3.57 -19.53
CA ASP A 249 11.63 3.98 -19.11
C ASP A 249 11.33 3.43 -17.70
N PRO A 250 11.03 4.29 -16.71
CA PRO A 250 10.63 3.84 -15.38
C PRO A 250 9.21 3.25 -15.33
N GLY A 251 8.48 3.18 -16.45
CA GLY A 251 7.14 2.60 -16.53
C GLY A 251 6.05 3.51 -15.99
N ARG A 252 6.27 4.84 -15.99
CA ARG A 252 5.40 5.83 -15.35
C ARG A 252 3.95 5.80 -15.87
N ALA A 253 3.77 5.76 -17.19
CA ALA A 253 2.45 5.80 -17.81
C ALA A 253 1.63 4.54 -17.48
N ALA A 254 2.25 3.35 -17.62
CA ALA A 254 1.62 2.07 -17.30
C ALA A 254 1.23 2.00 -15.82
N PHE A 255 2.14 2.40 -14.94
CA PHE A 255 1.89 2.44 -13.49
C PHE A 255 0.72 3.35 -13.14
N ARG A 256 0.73 4.60 -13.62
CA ARG A 256 -0.34 5.56 -13.36
C ARG A 256 -1.70 5.05 -13.86
N ALA A 257 -1.74 4.44 -15.05
CA ALA A 257 -2.97 3.86 -15.58
C ALA A 257 -3.49 2.70 -14.70
N ALA A 258 -2.60 1.82 -14.22
CA ALA A 258 -2.97 0.69 -13.38
C ALA A 258 -3.58 1.12 -12.03
N ILE A 259 -3.06 2.20 -11.42
CA ILE A 259 -3.54 2.65 -10.12
C ILE A 259 -4.70 3.66 -10.21
N ALA A 260 -4.90 4.33 -11.36
CA ALA A 260 -5.85 5.43 -11.52
C ALA A 260 -7.26 5.17 -10.95
N PRO A 261 -7.88 3.99 -11.17
CA PRO A 261 -9.23 3.71 -10.64
C PRO A 261 -9.33 3.75 -9.11
N PHE A 262 -8.22 3.57 -8.40
CA PHE A 262 -8.20 3.42 -6.94
C PHE A 262 -7.71 4.67 -6.20
N ARG A 263 -7.07 5.62 -6.92
CA ARG A 263 -6.34 6.74 -6.32
C ARG A 263 -7.22 7.59 -5.41
N MET A 264 -8.47 7.86 -5.80
CA MET A 264 -9.39 8.66 -4.98
C MET A 264 -9.59 8.03 -3.60
N GLY A 265 -9.94 6.74 -3.55
CA GLY A 265 -10.14 6.03 -2.29
C GLY A 265 -8.85 5.91 -1.46
N TRP A 266 -7.70 5.75 -2.11
CA TRP A 266 -6.41 5.68 -1.39
C TRP A 266 -5.98 7.03 -0.83
N MET A 267 -6.24 8.14 -1.52
CA MET A 267 -5.99 9.48 -0.99
C MET A 267 -6.92 9.82 0.18
N GLU A 268 -8.17 9.37 0.15
CA GLU A 268 -9.05 9.44 1.32
C GLU A 268 -8.49 8.65 2.51
N ASP A 269 -8.00 7.43 2.27
CA ASP A 269 -7.42 6.58 3.30
C ASP A 269 -6.11 7.18 3.85
N GLU A 270 -5.32 7.86 3.01
CA GLU A 270 -4.15 8.63 3.42
C GLU A 270 -4.55 9.73 4.41
N LEU A 271 -5.56 10.55 4.09
CA LEU A 271 -6.02 11.60 5.00
C LEU A 271 -6.61 11.06 6.31
N LYS A 272 -7.23 9.87 6.29
CA LYS A 272 -7.74 9.20 7.51
C LYS A 272 -6.63 8.82 8.49
N ARG A 273 -5.37 8.73 8.06
CA ARG A 273 -4.22 8.53 8.97
C ARG A 273 -4.00 9.70 9.91
N ARG A 274 -4.52 10.89 9.58
CA ARG A 274 -4.35 12.15 10.33
C ARG A 274 -2.89 12.57 10.50
N ARG A 275 -2.03 12.15 9.57
CA ARG A 275 -0.62 12.53 9.48
C ARG A 275 -0.48 13.65 8.46
N TYR A 276 -1.13 14.78 8.74
CA TYR A 276 -1.38 15.77 7.70
C TYR A 276 -0.10 16.49 7.23
N GLY A 277 0.97 16.52 8.03
CA GLY A 277 2.27 17.00 7.57
C GLY A 277 2.85 16.08 6.51
N GLU A 278 2.83 14.77 6.76
CA GLU A 278 3.21 13.73 5.79
C GLU A 278 2.33 13.80 4.53
N SER A 279 1.00 13.86 4.69
CA SER A 279 0.08 13.92 3.55
C SER A 279 0.29 15.16 2.69
N VAL A 280 0.53 16.34 3.30
CA VAL A 280 0.86 17.57 2.55
C VAL A 280 2.16 17.40 1.78
N ALA A 281 3.20 16.80 2.36
CA ALA A 281 4.47 16.56 1.66
C ALA A 281 4.30 15.60 0.47
N LEU A 282 3.62 14.47 0.69
CA LEU A 282 3.29 13.50 -0.35
C LEU A 282 2.53 14.16 -1.51
N LEU A 283 1.43 14.86 -1.21
CA LEU A 283 0.57 15.45 -2.24
C LEU A 283 1.25 16.62 -2.96
N THR A 284 2.13 17.35 -2.27
CA THR A 284 2.98 18.36 -2.92
C THR A 284 3.93 17.72 -3.93
N ARG A 285 4.59 16.61 -3.56
CA ARG A 285 5.46 15.86 -4.47
C ARG A 285 4.68 15.30 -5.66
N LEU A 286 3.53 14.67 -5.43
CA LEU A 286 2.68 14.14 -6.52
C LEU A 286 2.25 15.25 -7.50
N CYS A 287 1.89 16.43 -7.01
CA CYS A 287 1.58 17.58 -7.87
C CYS A 287 2.82 18.10 -8.65
N GLY A 288 4.02 17.96 -8.09
CA GLY A 288 5.27 18.30 -8.77
C GLY A 288 5.65 17.29 -9.86
N GLU A 289 5.41 16.00 -9.60
CA GLU A 289 5.63 14.90 -10.56
C GLU A 289 4.56 14.84 -11.66
N ASP A 290 3.35 15.36 -11.40
CA ASP A 290 2.29 15.54 -12.38
C ASP A 290 1.54 16.85 -12.16
N PRO A 291 1.99 17.95 -12.80
CA PRO A 291 1.33 19.24 -12.68
C PRO A 291 -0.12 19.26 -13.19
N GLN A 292 -0.52 18.28 -14.04
CA GLN A 292 -1.85 18.17 -14.62
C GLN A 292 -2.83 17.34 -13.77
N ASP A 293 -2.36 16.81 -12.64
CA ASP A 293 -3.16 15.94 -11.78
C ASP A 293 -4.12 16.74 -10.90
N GLY A 294 -5.33 17.01 -11.42
CA GLY A 294 -6.39 17.72 -10.69
C GLY A 294 -6.87 16.98 -9.44
N LEU A 295 -6.76 15.64 -9.42
CA LEU A 295 -7.12 14.83 -8.25
C LEU A 295 -6.11 15.05 -7.12
N ALA A 296 -4.80 14.90 -7.41
CA ALA A 296 -3.76 15.16 -6.41
C ALA A 296 -3.81 16.61 -5.91
N ARG A 297 -4.07 17.57 -6.81
CA ARG A 297 -4.21 18.99 -6.44
C ARG A 297 -5.39 19.23 -5.51
N TYR A 298 -6.54 18.59 -5.77
CA TYR A 298 -7.69 18.63 -4.86
C TYR A 298 -7.32 18.08 -3.47
N PHE A 299 -6.71 16.90 -3.41
CA PHE A 299 -6.35 16.29 -2.14
C PHE A 299 -5.28 17.08 -1.39
N LEU A 300 -4.35 17.77 -2.09
CA LEU A 300 -3.42 18.71 -1.46
C LEU A 300 -4.17 19.83 -0.72
N GLY A 301 -5.27 20.32 -1.33
CA GLY A 301 -6.15 21.28 -0.68
C GLY A 301 -6.83 20.70 0.56
N GLU A 302 -7.34 19.47 0.48
CA GLU A 302 -7.97 18.80 1.63
C GLU A 302 -6.97 18.51 2.75
N ALA A 303 -5.74 18.12 2.43
CA ALA A 303 -4.67 17.91 3.41
C ALA A 303 -4.32 19.21 4.15
N CYS A 304 -4.13 20.32 3.43
CA CYS A 304 -3.91 21.63 4.03
C CYS A 304 -5.10 22.03 4.92
N ARG A 305 -6.34 21.90 4.41
CA ARG A 305 -7.55 22.25 5.15
C ARG A 305 -7.69 21.46 6.45
N LEU A 306 -7.36 20.16 6.44
CA LEU A 306 -7.45 19.30 7.61
C LEU A 306 -6.31 19.51 8.61
N ARG A 307 -5.13 19.90 8.14
CA ARG A 307 -3.99 20.28 9.00
C ARG A 307 -4.29 21.55 9.79
N ASP A 308 -5.02 22.50 9.19
CA ASP A 308 -5.47 23.77 9.78
C ASP A 308 -4.34 24.56 10.47
N GLY A 309 -3.12 24.51 9.92
CA GLY A 309 -1.99 25.28 10.39
C GLY A 309 -1.95 26.70 9.81
N ASP A 310 -0.97 27.50 10.26
CA ASP A 310 -0.80 28.87 9.78
C ASP A 310 -0.63 28.92 8.25
N GLY A 311 -1.49 29.71 7.59
CA GLY A 311 -1.53 29.86 6.14
C GLY A 311 -2.20 28.71 5.38
N ASP A 312 -2.62 27.62 6.03
CA ASP A 312 -3.18 26.47 5.32
C ASP A 312 -4.55 26.73 4.70
N ALA A 313 -5.37 27.61 5.29
CA ALA A 313 -6.64 27.99 4.69
C ALA A 313 -6.45 28.62 3.29
N GLU A 314 -5.42 29.45 3.14
CA GLU A 314 -5.09 30.09 1.87
C GLU A 314 -4.44 29.11 0.89
N ARG A 315 -3.53 28.25 1.37
CA ARG A 315 -2.96 27.16 0.57
C ARG A 315 -4.04 26.22 0.06
N ALA A 316 -5.01 25.85 0.89
CA ALA A 316 -6.14 25.01 0.52
C ALA A 316 -7.01 25.67 -0.55
N ARG A 317 -7.36 26.95 -0.35
CA ARG A 317 -8.14 27.73 -1.32
C ARG A 317 -7.44 27.80 -2.68
N ARG A 318 -6.13 28.07 -2.69
CA ARG A 318 -5.31 28.10 -3.90
C ARG A 318 -5.31 26.74 -4.60
N ALA A 319 -5.03 25.66 -3.86
CA ALA A 319 -5.00 24.31 -4.42
C ALA A 319 -6.36 23.91 -5.03
N TYR A 320 -7.49 24.24 -4.38
CA TYR A 320 -8.81 23.99 -4.97
C TYR A 320 -9.07 24.80 -6.24
N GLY A 321 -8.69 26.08 -6.26
CA GLY A 321 -8.80 26.91 -7.46
C GLY A 321 -7.99 26.34 -8.62
N GLU A 322 -6.74 25.93 -8.36
CA GLU A 322 -5.89 25.28 -9.35
C GLU A 322 -6.47 23.93 -9.80
N ALA A 323 -7.05 23.14 -8.89
CA ALA A 323 -7.66 21.86 -9.24
C ALA A 323 -8.84 22.02 -10.22
N LEU A 324 -9.67 23.06 -10.08
CA LEU A 324 -10.81 23.29 -10.99
C LEU A 324 -10.40 23.49 -12.44
N GLU A 325 -9.17 23.95 -12.70
CA GLU A 325 -8.62 24.17 -14.03
C GLU A 325 -7.94 22.93 -14.61
N LEU A 326 -7.83 21.85 -13.84
CA LEU A 326 -7.07 20.65 -14.19
C LEU A 326 -7.99 19.44 -14.47
N PRO A 327 -7.58 18.55 -15.39
CA PRO A 327 -8.32 17.31 -15.62
C PRO A 327 -8.32 16.41 -14.38
N GLY A 328 -9.38 15.61 -14.24
CA GLY A 328 -9.49 14.63 -13.16
C GLY A 328 -9.84 15.21 -11.79
N ALA A 329 -10.05 16.53 -11.68
CA ALA A 329 -10.53 17.13 -10.44
C ALA A 329 -11.95 16.67 -10.10
N PRO A 330 -12.21 16.23 -8.87
CA PRO A 330 -13.51 15.71 -8.49
C PRO A 330 -14.51 16.85 -8.22
N PRO A 331 -15.83 16.65 -8.47
CA PRO A 331 -16.86 17.65 -8.16
C PRO A 331 -16.82 18.16 -6.70
N GLU A 332 -16.32 17.34 -5.79
CA GLU A 332 -16.12 17.61 -4.36
C GLU A 332 -15.23 18.83 -4.08
N VAL A 333 -14.45 19.31 -5.06
CA VAL A 333 -13.71 20.58 -4.98
C VAL A 333 -14.68 21.75 -4.69
N HIS A 334 -15.84 21.78 -5.35
CA HIS A 334 -16.84 22.84 -5.13
C HIS A 334 -17.42 22.81 -3.71
N ARG A 335 -17.67 21.61 -3.18
CA ARG A 335 -18.08 21.43 -1.77
C ARG A 335 -16.99 21.93 -0.82
N ALA A 336 -15.72 21.62 -1.08
CA ALA A 336 -14.61 22.04 -0.24
C ALA A 336 -14.42 23.57 -0.24
N LEU A 337 -14.55 24.22 -1.39
CA LEU A 337 -14.57 25.67 -1.51
C LEU A 337 -15.75 26.30 -0.75
N GLY A 338 -16.96 25.74 -0.90
CA GLY A 338 -18.13 26.21 -0.17
C GLY A 338 -17.92 26.21 1.35
N ARG A 339 -17.30 25.16 1.91
CA ARG A 339 -16.92 25.11 3.33
C ARG A 339 -15.95 26.22 3.73
N LEU A 340 -14.91 26.47 2.92
CA LEU A 340 -13.93 27.53 3.17
C LEU A 340 -14.57 28.93 3.10
N HIS A 341 -15.42 29.17 2.10
CA HIS A 341 -16.13 30.43 1.97
C HIS A 341 -17.09 30.67 3.14
N ARG A 342 -17.81 29.63 3.59
CA ARG A 342 -18.67 29.69 4.77
C ARG A 342 -17.89 30.07 6.04
N ARG A 343 -16.76 29.39 6.32
CA ARG A 343 -15.88 29.70 7.46
C ARG A 343 -15.35 31.14 7.41
N ALA A 344 -15.14 31.68 6.21
CA ALA A 344 -14.64 33.03 5.98
C ALA A 344 -15.74 34.11 5.90
N GLY A 345 -17.02 33.79 6.11
CA GLY A 345 -18.11 34.77 6.01
C GLY A 345 -18.46 35.20 4.58
N ARG A 346 -17.87 34.57 3.55
CA ARG A 346 -18.06 34.91 2.12
C ARG A 346 -19.31 34.23 1.56
N MET A 347 -20.48 34.74 1.96
CA MET A 347 -21.77 34.11 1.65
C MET A 347 -22.09 33.99 0.14
N PRO A 348 -21.83 34.99 -0.71
CA PRO A 348 -22.07 34.86 -2.16
C PRO A 348 -21.26 33.73 -2.80
N GLU A 349 -19.96 33.66 -2.51
CA GLU A 349 -19.06 32.64 -3.04
C GLU A 349 -19.37 31.25 -2.48
N MET A 350 -19.75 31.18 -1.20
CA MET A 350 -20.25 29.95 -0.58
C MET A 350 -21.47 29.40 -1.34
N ARG A 351 -22.47 30.25 -1.60
CA ARG A 351 -23.70 29.83 -2.31
C ARG A 351 -23.39 29.37 -3.73
N ALA A 352 -22.55 30.11 -4.46
CA ALA A 352 -22.14 29.74 -5.81
C ALA A 352 -21.44 28.37 -5.83
N ALA A 353 -20.50 28.13 -4.92
CA ALA A 353 -19.76 26.87 -4.84
C ALA A 353 -20.68 25.69 -4.49
N TYR A 354 -21.55 25.82 -3.48
CA TYR A 354 -22.49 24.75 -3.10
C TYR A 354 -23.55 24.48 -4.18
N ALA A 355 -24.09 25.51 -4.83
CA ALA A 355 -25.01 25.32 -5.95
C ALA A 355 -24.36 24.52 -7.09
N ARG A 356 -23.09 24.84 -7.42
CA ARG A 356 -22.34 24.09 -8.43
C ARG A 356 -22.10 22.63 -8.02
N TYR A 357 -21.76 22.38 -6.75
CA TYR A 357 -21.62 21.02 -6.23
C TYR A 357 -22.91 20.21 -6.37
N LEU A 358 -24.04 20.75 -5.92
CA LEU A 358 -25.35 20.09 -6.01
C LEU A 358 -25.79 19.83 -7.46
N ALA A 359 -25.44 20.72 -8.39
CA ALA A 359 -25.70 20.51 -9.81
C ALA A 359 -24.90 19.33 -10.39
N LEU A 360 -23.68 19.11 -9.92
CA LEU A 360 -22.81 18.02 -10.36
C LEU A 360 -23.07 16.70 -9.62
N ARG A 361 -23.52 16.78 -8.36
CA ARG A 361 -23.78 15.65 -7.47
C ARG A 361 -25.12 15.82 -6.72
N PRO A 362 -26.26 15.75 -7.43
CA PRO A 362 -27.57 15.96 -6.84
C PRO A 362 -27.92 14.92 -5.76
N ASP A 363 -27.41 13.70 -5.90
CA ASP A 363 -27.68 12.56 -5.02
C ASP A 363 -26.57 12.31 -3.98
N ALA A 364 -25.72 13.31 -3.71
CA ALA A 364 -24.70 13.19 -2.66
C ALA A 364 -25.35 13.01 -1.28
N GLU A 365 -24.76 12.18 -0.42
CA GLU A 365 -25.27 11.93 0.94
C GLU A 365 -25.40 13.20 1.78
N ASP A 366 -24.54 14.20 1.52
CA ASP A 366 -24.53 15.49 2.20
C ASP A 366 -25.33 16.58 1.48
N ALA A 367 -26.05 16.25 0.40
CA ALA A 367 -26.80 17.21 -0.40
C ALA A 367 -27.86 17.96 0.42
N GLU A 368 -28.63 17.26 1.26
CA GLU A 368 -29.64 17.90 2.12
C GLU A 368 -29.03 18.86 3.14
N MET A 369 -27.90 18.49 3.74
CA MET A 369 -27.15 19.37 4.64
C MET A 369 -26.64 20.61 3.90
N ILE A 370 -26.18 20.47 2.66
CA ILE A 370 -25.73 21.62 1.87
C ILE A 370 -26.91 22.54 1.50
N LYS A 371 -28.08 21.96 1.20
CA LYS A 371 -29.31 22.73 0.93
C LYS A 371 -29.77 23.55 2.14
N THR A 372 -29.52 23.10 3.37
CA THR A 372 -29.84 23.92 4.56
C THR A 372 -28.91 25.13 4.66
N TYR A 373 -27.60 24.99 4.39
CA TYR A 373 -26.67 26.12 4.38
C TYR A 373 -27.02 27.19 3.35
N LEU A 374 -27.59 26.80 2.20
CA LEU A 374 -28.04 27.74 1.19
C LEU A 374 -29.22 28.62 1.65
N LYS A 375 -29.99 28.15 2.64
CA LYS A 375 -31.15 28.86 3.22
C LYS A 375 -30.76 29.78 4.39
N GLU A 376 -29.53 29.70 4.89
CA GLU A 376 -29.04 30.60 5.95
C GLU A 376 -29.03 32.06 5.41
N THR A 377 -29.83 32.92 6.03
CA THR A 377 -29.82 34.38 5.79
C THR A 377 -28.59 35.03 6.45
N PRO A 378 -28.02 36.10 5.86
CA PRO A 378 -26.84 36.79 6.38
C PRO A 378 -26.97 37.29 7.82
#